data_AF-I4EIQ4-F1
#
_entry.id   AF-I4EIQ4-F1
#
_cell.length_a   1.000
_cell.length_b   1.000
_cell.length_c   1.000
_cell.angle_alpha   90.00
_cell.angle_beta   90.00
_cell.angle_gamma   90.00
#
_symmetry.space_group_name_H-M   'P 1'
#
loop_
_entity.id
_entity.type
_entity.pdbx_description
1 polymer ?
#
loop_
_entity_poly.entity_id
_entity_poly.type
_entity_poly.pdbx_seq_one_letter_code
_entity_poly.pdbx_strand_id
1 'polypeptide(L)'
;MVIVHRDDGPTVNVNFDDPTARDTYFAANRERIAALLADPPGNPIEVKVTFQKPVEWEQFVALRDDVGLQPWSYTFAEISPEGQKWALDHSVVPDDELIASAHREADYAGVCLLGMMVVEGTIPISAEGLGKLAADPRVLLADTTSVEAMQILEEHGIPVPSIDDGPDVHIPSPYWGLDWLPEK
;
A
#
# COMPACT_ATOMS: atom_id res chain seq x y z
N MET A 1 19.12 -0.62 2.46
CA MET A 1 19.75 -0.94 3.75
C MET A 1 18.64 -1.15 4.77
N VAL A 2 18.46 -2.37 5.27
CA VAL A 2 17.44 -2.71 6.27
C VAL A 2 17.96 -2.28 7.65
N ILE A 3 17.26 -1.36 8.32
CA ILE A 3 17.57 -0.96 9.70
C ILE A 3 16.58 -1.66 10.63
N VAL A 4 17.10 -2.61 11.40
CA VAL A 4 16.37 -3.30 12.47
C VAL A 4 16.57 -2.52 13.78
N HIS A 5 15.53 -1.82 14.24
CA HIS A 5 15.48 -1.31 15.61
C HIS A 5 14.85 -2.35 16.53
N ARG A 6 15.27 -2.40 17.79
CA ARG A 6 14.71 -3.30 18.81
C ARG A 6 14.31 -2.48 20.04
N ASP A 7 13.00 -2.44 20.24
CA ASP A 7 12.32 -2.56 21.54
C ASP A 7 10.98 -3.31 21.36
N ASP A 8 10.37 -3.27 20.15
CA ASP A 8 9.04 -3.88 19.85
C ASP A 8 9.04 -5.02 18.80
N GLY A 9 10.21 -5.48 18.33
CA GLY A 9 10.34 -6.48 17.26
C GLY A 9 11.23 -6.00 16.10
N PRO A 10 11.63 -6.88 15.14
CA PRO A 10 12.49 -6.47 14.05
C PRO A 10 11.74 -5.65 13.00
N THR A 11 11.95 -4.34 12.95
CA THR A 11 11.43 -3.49 11.87
C THR A 11 12.30 -3.60 10.61
N VAL A 12 11.69 -3.68 9.43
CA VAL A 12 12.38 -3.59 8.13
C VAL A 12 12.07 -2.25 7.50
N ASN A 13 13.07 -1.37 7.40
CA ASN A 13 12.91 -0.06 6.77
C ASN A 13 13.68 0.04 5.45
N VAL A 14 13.09 0.74 4.48
CA VAL A 14 13.71 1.12 3.21
C VAL A 14 13.81 2.64 3.18
N ASN A 15 15.00 3.17 2.92
CA ASN A 15 15.17 4.60 2.69
C ASN A 15 14.75 4.93 1.25
N PHE A 16 13.54 5.46 1.08
CA PHE A 16 13.02 5.83 -0.24
C PHE A 16 13.54 7.17 -0.77
N ASP A 17 14.21 7.97 0.06
CA ASP A 17 14.87 9.21 -0.35
C ASP A 17 16.20 8.95 -1.10
N ASP A 18 16.78 7.76 -0.96
CA ASP A 18 17.89 7.28 -1.78
C ASP A 18 17.34 6.62 -3.05
N PRO A 19 17.52 7.23 -4.24
CA PRO A 19 17.02 6.67 -5.50
C PRO A 19 17.56 5.26 -5.76
N THR A 20 18.79 4.95 -5.35
CA THR A 20 19.39 3.62 -5.55
C THR A 20 18.66 2.59 -4.70
N ALA A 21 18.41 2.91 -3.43
CA ALA A 21 17.69 2.02 -2.51
C ALA A 21 16.23 1.81 -2.95
N ARG A 22 15.54 2.89 -3.36
CA ARG A 22 14.18 2.84 -3.91
C ARG A 22 14.12 1.97 -5.16
N ASP A 23 14.97 2.21 -6.15
CA ASP A 23 14.91 1.51 -7.44
C ASP A 23 15.27 0.03 -7.27
N THR A 24 16.22 -0.27 -6.36
CA THR A 24 16.55 -1.65 -5.96
C THR A 24 15.34 -2.32 -5.32
N TYR A 25 14.64 -1.63 -4.42
CA TYR A 25 13.45 -2.16 -3.77
C TYR A 25 12.31 -2.42 -4.77
N PHE A 26 12.06 -1.51 -5.70
CA PHE A 26 11.05 -1.68 -6.74
C PHE A 26 11.40 -2.84 -7.68
N ALA A 27 12.67 -3.02 -8.03
CA ALA A 27 13.12 -4.16 -8.82
C ALA A 27 12.88 -5.48 -8.07
N ALA A 28 13.29 -5.57 -6.81
CA ALA A 28 13.07 -6.73 -5.97
C ALA A 28 11.58 -7.06 -5.84
N ASN A 29 10.72 -6.05 -5.66
CA ASN A 29 9.29 -6.27 -5.55
C ASN A 29 8.68 -6.81 -6.86
N ARG A 30 9.14 -6.34 -8.03
CA ARG A 30 8.71 -6.90 -9.32
C ARG A 30 9.12 -8.37 -9.47
N GLU A 31 10.33 -8.72 -9.03
CA GLU A 31 10.81 -10.11 -9.03
C GLU A 31 9.98 -10.99 -8.09
N ARG A 32 9.62 -10.49 -6.89
CA ARG A 32 8.70 -11.19 -5.97
C ARG A 32 7.33 -11.44 -6.60
N ILE A 33 6.72 -10.43 -7.23
CA ILE A 33 5.43 -10.59 -7.91
C ILE A 33 5.53 -11.65 -9.00
N ALA A 34 6.59 -11.62 -9.81
CA ALA A 34 6.81 -12.61 -10.85
C ALA A 34 6.96 -14.03 -10.27
N ALA A 35 7.67 -14.18 -9.16
CA ALA A 35 7.80 -15.45 -8.45
C ALA A 35 6.45 -15.95 -7.89
N LEU A 36 5.68 -15.07 -7.23
CA LEU A 36 4.35 -15.39 -6.70
C LEU A 36 3.37 -15.83 -7.79
N LEU A 37 3.40 -15.18 -8.96
CA LEU A 37 2.57 -15.55 -10.10
C LEU A 37 2.99 -16.90 -10.72
N ALA A 38 4.25 -17.29 -10.59
CA ALA A 38 4.77 -18.56 -11.12
C ALA A 38 4.53 -19.74 -10.17
N ASP A 39 4.68 -19.52 -8.86
CA ASP A 39 4.50 -20.53 -7.81
C ASP A 39 3.73 -19.94 -6.60
N PRO A 40 2.39 -19.93 -6.64
CA PRO A 40 1.56 -19.33 -5.59
C PRO A 40 1.68 -20.12 -4.27
N PRO A 41 2.15 -19.52 -3.16
CA PRO A 41 2.21 -20.18 -1.86
C PRO A 41 0.84 -20.31 -1.18
N GLY A 42 -0.16 -19.58 -1.69
CA GLY A 42 -1.52 -19.46 -1.15
C GLY A 42 -2.33 -18.44 -1.97
N ASN A 43 -3.63 -18.31 -1.70
CA ASN A 43 -4.49 -17.35 -2.41
C ASN A 43 -5.76 -17.05 -1.57
N PRO A 44 -6.09 -15.79 -1.24
CA PRO A 44 -5.42 -14.54 -1.61
C PRO A 44 -4.16 -14.24 -0.79
N ILE A 45 -3.41 -13.22 -1.19
CA ILE A 45 -2.29 -12.65 -0.41
C ILE A 45 -2.56 -11.22 -0.01
N GLU A 46 -1.87 -10.78 1.04
CA GLU A 46 -1.81 -9.36 1.38
C GLU A 46 -1.00 -8.56 0.36
N VAL A 47 -1.43 -7.33 0.14
CA VAL A 47 -0.75 -6.35 -0.70
C VAL A 47 -0.92 -4.95 -0.14
N LYS A 48 0.14 -4.15 -0.18
CA LYS A 48 0.11 -2.70 0.03
C LYS A 48 0.31 -1.99 -1.31
N VAL A 49 -0.74 -1.34 -1.80
CA VAL A 49 -0.74 -0.59 -3.05
C VAL A 49 -0.38 0.85 -2.76
N THR A 50 0.65 1.37 -3.41
CA THR A 50 0.98 2.79 -3.45
C THR A 50 0.69 3.31 -4.85
N PHE A 51 -0.11 4.37 -4.97
CA PHE A 51 -0.39 5.02 -6.24
C PHE A 51 0.67 6.08 -6.59
N GLN A 52 0.83 6.36 -7.88
CA GLN A 52 1.74 7.42 -8.36
C GLN A 52 1.21 8.82 -8.06
N LYS A 53 -0.12 8.96 -8.10
CA LYS A 53 -0.89 10.16 -7.75
C LYS A 53 -2.16 9.73 -7.02
N PRO A 54 -2.82 10.62 -6.25
CA PRO A 54 -4.11 10.38 -5.66
C PRO A 54 -5.10 9.85 -6.69
N VAL A 55 -5.78 8.76 -6.34
CA VAL A 55 -6.79 8.12 -7.17
C VAL A 55 -8.17 8.46 -6.60
N GLU A 56 -9.04 8.99 -7.46
CA GLU A 56 -10.42 9.31 -7.11
C GLU A 56 -11.21 8.05 -6.72
N TRP A 57 -12.23 8.23 -5.87
CA TRP A 57 -13.04 7.12 -5.34
C TRP A 57 -13.58 6.19 -6.44
N GLU A 58 -14.22 6.75 -7.48
CA GLU A 58 -14.80 5.97 -8.57
C GLU A 58 -13.75 5.18 -9.36
N GLN A 59 -12.57 5.78 -9.58
CA GLN A 59 -11.47 5.16 -10.30
C GLN A 59 -10.85 4.00 -9.52
N PHE A 60 -10.79 4.15 -8.20
CA PHE A 60 -10.34 3.10 -7.29
C PHE A 60 -11.36 1.97 -7.21
N VAL A 61 -12.65 2.26 -7.05
CA VAL A 61 -13.70 1.23 -7.03
C VAL A 61 -13.65 0.40 -8.32
N ALA A 62 -13.53 1.05 -9.47
CA ALA A 62 -13.36 0.37 -10.75
C ALA A 62 -12.11 -0.53 -10.77
N LEU A 63 -10.95 -0.03 -10.30
CA LEU A 63 -9.72 -0.82 -10.22
C LEU A 63 -9.89 -2.02 -9.27
N ARG A 64 -10.41 -1.77 -8.07
CA ARG A 64 -10.64 -2.75 -7.02
C ARG A 64 -11.47 -3.92 -7.53
N ASP A 65 -12.61 -3.60 -8.14
CA ASP A 65 -13.54 -4.61 -8.65
C ASP A 65 -12.93 -5.38 -9.84
N ASP A 66 -12.16 -4.69 -10.69
CA ASP A 66 -11.52 -5.27 -11.87
C ASP A 66 -10.37 -6.24 -11.52
N VAL A 67 -9.64 -6.00 -10.43
CA VAL A 67 -8.53 -6.87 -9.98
C VAL A 67 -8.90 -7.78 -8.80
N GLY A 68 -10.12 -7.65 -8.27
CA GLY A 68 -10.58 -8.40 -7.10
C GLY A 68 -9.89 -8.02 -5.78
N LEU A 69 -9.40 -6.79 -5.65
CA LEU A 69 -8.79 -6.30 -4.40
C LEU A 69 -9.87 -6.23 -3.30
N GLN A 70 -9.55 -6.73 -2.10
CA GLN A 70 -10.39 -6.70 -0.91
C GLN A 70 -9.67 -5.89 0.18
N PRO A 71 -9.91 -4.58 0.27
CA PRO A 71 -9.05 -3.71 1.05
C PRO A 71 -9.60 -3.46 2.47
N TRP A 72 -8.73 -3.18 3.43
CA TRP A 72 -9.08 -2.94 4.84
C TRP A 72 -8.42 -1.69 5.45
N SER A 73 -7.42 -1.11 4.79
CA SER A 73 -6.77 0.14 5.22
C SER A 73 -6.48 1.06 4.04
N TYR A 74 -6.57 2.38 4.27
CA TYR A 74 -6.50 3.42 3.25
C TYR A 74 -5.81 4.65 3.83
N THR A 75 -4.97 5.27 3.01
CA THR A 75 -4.43 6.60 3.25
C THR A 75 -4.93 7.52 2.16
N PHE A 76 -5.66 8.55 2.54
CA PHE A 76 -6.03 9.64 1.64
C PHE A 76 -4.92 10.69 1.59
N ALA A 77 -4.70 11.26 0.41
CA ALA A 77 -3.87 12.43 0.23
C ALA A 77 -4.73 13.69 0.29
N GLU A 78 -4.22 14.69 0.99
CA GLU A 78 -4.87 15.98 1.20
C GLU A 78 -3.89 17.12 0.93
N ILE A 79 -4.42 18.31 0.64
CA ILE A 79 -3.63 19.52 0.46
C ILE A 79 -4.21 20.68 1.28
N SER A 80 -3.36 21.40 2.01
CA SER A 80 -3.77 22.61 2.73
C SER A 80 -3.94 23.81 1.79
N PRO A 81 -4.58 24.90 2.24
CA PRO A 81 -4.71 26.13 1.46
C PRO A 81 -3.36 26.75 1.07
N GLU A 82 -2.31 26.51 1.87
CA GLU A 82 -0.94 26.95 1.62
C GLU A 82 -0.17 26.04 0.64
N GLY A 83 -0.80 24.96 0.17
CA GLY A 83 -0.21 23.98 -0.73
C GLY A 83 0.65 22.93 -0.03
N GLN A 84 0.48 22.75 1.29
CA GLN A 84 1.19 21.70 2.04
C GLN A 84 0.50 20.35 1.89
N LYS A 85 1.28 19.27 1.82
CA LYS A 85 0.78 17.89 1.82
C LYS A 85 0.26 17.47 3.20
N TRP A 86 -0.89 16.81 3.20
CA TRP A 86 -1.53 16.19 4.36
C TRP A 86 -1.95 14.76 3.99
N ALA A 87 -2.20 13.94 5.02
CA ALA A 87 -2.72 12.59 4.82
C ALA A 87 -3.64 12.19 5.98
N LEU A 88 -4.63 11.37 5.66
CA LEU A 88 -5.61 10.84 6.60
C LEU A 88 -5.69 9.32 6.43
N ASP A 89 -5.43 8.60 7.52
CA ASP A 89 -5.46 7.14 7.54
C ASP A 89 -6.80 6.62 8.10
N HIS A 90 -7.38 5.63 7.43
CA HIS A 90 -8.56 4.91 7.88
C HIS A 90 -8.35 3.39 7.80
N SER A 91 -8.73 2.67 8.86
CA SER A 91 -8.65 1.20 8.94
C SER A 91 -10.02 0.54 8.85
N VAL A 92 -10.87 1.03 7.94
CA VAL A 92 -12.21 0.47 7.69
C VAL A 92 -12.45 0.38 6.18
N VAL A 93 -13.25 -0.59 5.74
CA VAL A 93 -13.64 -0.71 4.33
C VAL A 93 -14.39 0.56 3.91
N PRO A 94 -13.94 1.27 2.86
CA PRO A 94 -14.50 2.50 2.39
C PRO A 94 -15.78 2.14 1.66
N ASP A 95 -16.79 2.87 2.04
CA ASP A 95 -18.04 3.00 1.33
C ASP A 95 -18.25 4.50 1.03
N ASP A 96 -19.35 4.80 0.36
CA ASP A 96 -19.70 6.19 0.05
C ASP A 96 -19.86 7.05 1.32
N GLU A 97 -20.16 6.44 2.48
CA GLU A 97 -20.28 7.14 3.76
C GLU A 97 -18.91 7.52 4.32
N LEU A 98 -17.91 6.64 4.25
CA LEU A 98 -16.54 6.94 4.65
C LEU A 98 -15.96 8.05 3.79
N ILE A 99 -16.15 7.99 2.47
CA ILE A 99 -15.69 9.04 1.55
C ILE A 99 -16.36 10.37 1.87
N ALA A 100 -17.68 10.37 2.10
CA ALA A 100 -18.38 11.55 2.55
C ALA A 100 -17.87 12.06 3.91
N SER A 101 -17.43 11.17 4.81
CA SER A 101 -16.81 11.55 6.08
C SER A 101 -15.45 12.19 5.88
N ALA A 102 -14.58 11.58 5.07
CA ALA A 102 -13.27 12.13 4.75
C ALA A 102 -13.38 13.53 4.11
N HIS A 103 -14.33 13.74 3.20
CA HIS A 103 -14.61 15.08 2.67
C HIS A 103 -15.05 16.07 3.74
N ARG A 104 -15.94 15.68 4.68
CA ARG A 104 -16.36 16.55 5.78
C ARG A 104 -15.23 16.88 6.74
N GLU A 105 -14.36 15.92 7.02
CA GLU A 105 -13.18 16.10 7.87
C GLU A 105 -12.17 17.04 7.21
N ALA A 106 -11.91 16.84 5.92
CA ALA A 106 -11.08 17.74 5.12
C ALA A 106 -11.63 19.18 5.14
N ASP A 107 -12.93 19.35 4.87
CA ASP A 107 -13.61 20.65 4.93
C ASP A 107 -13.49 21.30 6.31
N TYR A 108 -13.66 20.54 7.40
CA TYR A 108 -13.53 21.03 8.77
C TYR A 108 -12.10 21.47 9.10
N ALA A 109 -11.10 20.71 8.63
CA ALA A 109 -9.68 21.03 8.78
C ALA A 109 -9.21 22.13 7.81
N GLY A 110 -10.04 22.54 6.86
CA GLY A 110 -9.70 23.51 5.82
C GLY A 110 -8.72 22.96 4.78
N VAL A 111 -8.60 21.63 4.66
CA VAL A 111 -7.78 20.97 3.64
C VAL A 111 -8.68 20.43 2.53
N CYS A 112 -8.09 20.14 1.38
CA CYS A 112 -8.78 19.56 0.23
C CYS A 112 -8.36 18.10 0.05
N LEU A 113 -9.34 17.20 0.07
CA LEU A 113 -9.15 15.78 -0.23
C LEU A 113 -8.85 15.60 -1.72
N LEU A 114 -7.71 14.99 -2.04
CA LEU A 114 -7.26 14.74 -3.42
C LEU A 114 -7.57 13.32 -3.92
N GLY A 115 -7.80 12.38 -3.00
CA GLY A 115 -8.06 10.97 -3.33
C GLY A 115 -7.18 10.00 -2.54
N MET A 116 -7.27 8.71 -2.87
CA MET A 116 -6.51 7.65 -2.19
C MET A 116 -5.08 7.57 -2.71
N MET A 117 -4.14 7.39 -1.79
CA MET A 117 -2.71 7.32 -2.08
C MET A 117 -2.12 5.95 -1.74
N VAL A 118 -2.56 5.35 -0.64
CA VAL A 118 -2.14 4.02 -0.20
C VAL A 118 -3.37 3.19 0.14
N VAL A 119 -3.34 1.91 -0.21
CA VAL A 119 -4.38 0.95 0.13
C VAL A 119 -3.73 -0.37 0.55
N GLU A 120 -4.17 -0.92 1.68
CA GLU A 120 -3.78 -2.25 2.12
C GLU A 120 -4.99 -3.19 2.06
N GLY A 121 -4.75 -4.42 1.61
CA GLY A 121 -5.80 -5.36 1.31
C GLY A 121 -5.30 -6.74 0.96
N THR A 122 -6.24 -7.63 0.63
CA THR A 122 -5.94 -8.92 -0.01
C THR A 122 -6.26 -8.90 -1.48
N ILE A 123 -5.49 -9.61 -2.29
CA ILE A 123 -5.70 -9.73 -3.73
C ILE A 123 -5.48 -11.18 -4.20
N PRO A 124 -6.22 -11.63 -5.23
CA PRO A 124 -5.94 -12.92 -5.84
C PRO A 124 -4.56 -12.97 -6.53
N ILE A 125 -3.79 -14.03 -6.26
CA ILE A 125 -2.58 -14.32 -7.05
C ILE A 125 -2.99 -14.88 -8.41
N SER A 126 -3.17 -14.00 -9.39
CA SER A 126 -3.43 -14.38 -10.77
C SER A 126 -3.02 -13.28 -11.74
N ALA A 127 -3.01 -13.59 -13.04
CA ALA A 127 -2.76 -12.59 -14.08
C ALA A 127 -3.81 -11.46 -14.06
N GLU A 128 -5.09 -11.77 -13.80
CA GLU A 128 -6.18 -10.79 -13.72
C GLU A 128 -6.25 -10.05 -12.38
N GLY A 129 -5.66 -10.60 -11.32
CA GLY A 129 -5.55 -9.97 -10.00
C GLY A 129 -4.22 -9.23 -9.84
N LEU A 130 -3.31 -9.81 -9.06
CA LEU A 130 -1.99 -9.23 -8.77
C LEU A 130 -1.22 -8.80 -10.03
N GLY A 131 -1.24 -9.61 -11.09
CA GLY A 131 -0.52 -9.31 -12.34
C GLY A 131 -1.03 -8.02 -13.00
N LYS A 132 -2.35 -7.87 -13.06
CA LYS A 132 -3.02 -6.70 -13.63
C LYS A 132 -2.83 -5.46 -12.77
N LEU A 133 -2.98 -5.59 -11.45
CA LEU A 133 -2.71 -4.50 -10.50
C LEU A 133 -1.28 -3.98 -10.64
N ALA A 134 -0.28 -4.87 -10.69
CA ALA A 134 1.13 -4.50 -10.81
C ALA A 134 1.47 -3.84 -12.16
N ALA A 135 0.66 -4.08 -13.19
CA ALA A 135 0.81 -3.48 -14.51
C ALA A 135 -0.03 -2.19 -14.69
N ASP A 136 -0.88 -1.82 -13.73
CA ASP A 136 -1.73 -0.64 -13.84
C ASP A 136 -0.87 0.64 -13.79
N PRO A 137 -1.00 1.56 -14.75
CA PRO A 137 -0.15 2.76 -14.83
C PRO A 137 -0.38 3.74 -13.67
N ARG A 138 -1.47 3.63 -12.92
CA ARG A 138 -1.73 4.45 -11.72
C ARG A 138 -0.95 3.93 -10.52
N VAL A 139 -0.61 2.63 -10.50
CA VAL A 139 0.11 1.99 -9.41
C VAL A 139 1.60 2.29 -9.53
N LEU A 140 2.20 2.79 -8.45
CA LEU A 140 3.65 2.92 -8.33
C LEU A 140 4.26 1.60 -7.86
N LEU A 141 3.62 0.99 -6.86
CA LEU A 141 4.10 -0.19 -6.18
C LEU A 141 2.91 -1.02 -5.67
N ALA A 142 2.88 -2.31 -6.03
CA ALA A 142 2.03 -3.32 -5.38
C ALA A 142 2.92 -4.18 -4.48
N ASP A 143 3.13 -3.74 -3.24
CA ASP A 143 4.09 -4.34 -2.32
C ASP A 143 3.57 -5.65 -1.73
N THR A 144 4.29 -6.75 -1.97
CA THR A 144 3.95 -8.09 -1.48
C THR A 144 4.97 -8.62 -0.47
N THR A 145 5.81 -7.75 0.09
CA THR A 145 6.93 -8.16 0.94
C THR A 145 6.47 -8.80 2.26
N SER A 146 5.24 -8.51 2.72
CA SER A 146 4.68 -9.23 3.88
C SER A 146 4.59 -10.73 3.62
N VAL A 147 4.31 -11.18 2.39
CA VAL A 147 4.27 -12.60 2.02
C VAL A 147 5.63 -13.27 2.20
N GLU A 148 6.70 -12.65 1.70
CA GLU A 148 8.06 -13.15 1.85
C GLU A 148 8.47 -13.18 3.34
N ALA A 149 8.14 -12.14 4.09
CA ALA A 149 8.42 -12.08 5.51
C ALA A 149 7.71 -13.20 6.29
N MET A 150 6.43 -13.49 5.98
CA MET A 150 5.69 -14.59 6.60
C MET A 150 6.33 -15.95 6.29
N GLN A 151 6.78 -16.18 5.05
CA GLN A 151 7.48 -17.41 4.68
C GLN A 151 8.77 -17.59 5.47
N ILE A 152 9.58 -16.53 5.59
CA ILE A 152 10.82 -16.56 6.38
C ILE A 152 10.54 -16.89 7.85
N LEU A 153 9.48 -16.31 8.44
CA LEU A 153 9.10 -16.61 9.82
C LEU A 153 8.69 -18.07 10.00
N GLU A 154 7.89 -18.62 9.07
CA GLU A 154 7.46 -20.01 9.07
C GLU A 154 8.65 -20.98 8.95
N GLU A 155 9.60 -20.72 8.03
CA GLU A 155 10.82 -21.52 7.86
C GLU A 155 11.68 -21.59 9.13
N HIS A 156 11.64 -20.54 9.95
CA HIS A 156 12.36 -20.47 11.22
C HIS A 156 11.56 -21.02 12.40
N GLY A 157 10.37 -21.60 12.15
CA GLY A 157 9.48 -22.12 13.19
C GLY A 157 8.95 -21.04 14.13
N ILE A 158 8.99 -19.77 13.71
CA ILE A 158 8.38 -18.67 14.45
C ILE A 158 6.88 -18.74 14.14
N PRO A 159 6.01 -18.93 15.14
CA PRO A 159 4.58 -18.92 14.90
C PRO A 159 4.21 -17.61 14.24
N VAL A 160 3.64 -17.70 13.04
CA VAL A 160 2.97 -16.59 12.40
C VAL A 160 1.59 -16.54 13.05
N PRO A 161 1.32 -15.58 13.94
CA PRO A 161 -0.02 -15.38 14.46
C PRO A 161 -0.98 -15.08 13.29
N SER A 162 -2.28 -15.27 13.49
CA SER A 162 -3.28 -14.85 12.50
C SER A 162 -3.06 -13.39 12.09
N ILE A 163 -3.60 -12.98 10.94
CA ILE A 163 -3.57 -11.59 10.44
C ILE A 163 -3.87 -10.56 11.55
N ASP A 164 -4.66 -10.93 12.56
CA ASP A 164 -5.02 -10.08 13.70
C ASP A 164 -4.01 -9.99 14.87
N ASP A 165 -3.02 -10.90 14.97
CA ASP A 165 -2.09 -11.00 16.12
C ASP A 165 -0.60 -11.05 15.70
N GLY A 166 -0.31 -10.84 14.40
CA GLY A 166 0.95 -11.11 13.72
C GLY A 166 2.16 -10.24 14.10
N PRO A 167 3.42 -10.64 13.85
CA PRO A 167 4.51 -9.66 13.81
C PRO A 167 4.24 -8.66 12.70
N ASP A 168 4.06 -7.39 13.06
CA ASP A 168 3.79 -6.30 12.12
C ASP A 168 4.99 -6.07 11.18
N VAL A 169 4.89 -6.58 9.95
CA VAL A 169 5.83 -6.25 8.88
C VAL A 169 5.45 -4.88 8.33
N HIS A 170 5.81 -3.83 9.07
CA HIS A 170 5.52 -2.45 8.67
C HIS A 170 6.57 -1.95 7.69
N ILE A 171 6.28 -2.02 6.39
CA ILE A 171 7.08 -1.36 5.36
C ILE A 171 6.41 -0.02 5.02
N PRO A 172 7.13 1.11 5.20
CA PRO A 172 6.58 2.42 4.89
C PRO A 172 6.30 2.53 3.39
N SER A 173 5.21 3.20 3.01
CA SER A 173 4.97 3.53 1.61
C SER A 173 5.79 4.77 1.21
N PRO A 174 6.39 4.82 0.00
CA PRO A 174 7.20 5.96 -0.47
C PRO A 174 6.39 7.21 -0.82
N TYR A 175 5.06 7.19 -0.63
CA TYR A 175 4.16 8.19 -1.20
C TYR A 175 4.47 9.63 -0.81
N TRP A 176 5.07 9.87 0.36
CA TRP A 176 5.39 11.22 0.84
C TRP A 176 6.43 11.93 -0.04
N GLY A 177 7.39 11.18 -0.58
CA GLY A 177 8.47 11.70 -1.42
C GLY A 177 8.10 11.94 -2.89
N LEU A 178 6.88 11.57 -3.30
CA LEU A 178 6.41 11.69 -4.69
C LEU A 178 5.85 13.08 -4.97
N ASP A 179 6.00 13.60 -6.19
CA ASP A 179 5.36 14.85 -6.59
C ASP A 179 3.91 14.60 -7.07
N TRP A 180 2.99 14.57 -6.11
CA TRP A 180 1.57 14.34 -6.36
C TRP A 180 0.69 15.58 -6.17
N LEU A 181 1.30 16.75 -5.96
CA LEU A 181 0.53 17.98 -5.92
C LEU A 181 0.00 18.29 -7.33
N PRO A 182 -1.22 18.86 -7.46
CA PRO A 182 -1.71 19.32 -8.75
C PRO A 182 -0.74 20.33 -9.38
N GLU A 183 -0.54 20.23 -10.70
CA GLU A 183 0.20 21.25 -11.44
C GLU A 183 -0.53 22.60 -11.34
N LYS A 184 0.23 23.69 -11.11
CA LYS A 184 -0.31 25.05 -10.96
C LYS A 184 -0.76 25.65 -12.28
#